data_AF-A0A533Z3R1-F1
#
_entry.id   AF-A0A533Z3R1-F1
#
_cell.length_a   1.000
_cell.length_b   1.000
_cell.length_c   1.000
_cell.angle_alpha   90.00
_cell.angle_beta   90.00
_cell.angle_gamma   90.00
#
_symmetry.space_group_name_H-M   'P 1'
#
loop_
_entity.id
_entity.type
_entity.pdbx_description
1 polymer ?
#
loop_
_entity_poly.entity_id
_entity_poly.type
_entity_poly.pdbx_seq_one_letter_code
_entity_poly.pdbx_strand_id
1 'polypeptide(L)'
;MKLKKAVKRLRKTQQWLSALRGQWDDVKTEVRELLAAADNSVSGALALVETNASKRSEQPAGRRKKHARASARQARNGRFTDARRKKLSLAAKRRWAAAKRKGARTLARQA
;
A
#
# COMPACT_ATOMS: atom_id res chain seq x y z
N MET A 1 2.56 6.24 -3.77
CA MET A 1 2.59 7.04 -5.03
C MET A 1 1.24 6.89 -5.75
N LYS A 2 0.72 7.89 -6.48
CA LYS A 2 -0.56 7.77 -7.22
C LYS A 2 -0.35 6.99 -8.54
N LEU A 3 -1.34 6.20 -8.98
CA LEU A 3 -1.29 5.39 -10.22
C LEU A 3 -0.89 6.20 -11.45
N LYS A 4 -1.56 7.33 -11.70
CA LYS A 4 -1.24 8.25 -12.80
C LYS A 4 0.21 8.74 -12.76
N LYS A 5 0.77 8.94 -11.57
CA LYS A 5 2.17 9.37 -11.39
C LYS A 5 3.15 8.23 -11.69
N ALA A 6 2.79 6.98 -11.37
CA ALA A 6 3.58 5.81 -11.71
C ALA A 6 3.63 5.61 -13.24
N VAL A 7 2.48 5.63 -13.92
CA VAL A 7 2.41 5.53 -15.39
C VAL A 7 3.24 6.64 -16.06
N LYS A 8 3.09 7.89 -15.60
CA LYS A 8 3.87 9.01 -16.15
C LYS A 8 5.39 8.81 -16.00
N ARG A 9 5.84 8.25 -14.88
CA ARG A 9 7.26 7.94 -14.66
C ARG A 9 7.73 6.81 -15.55
N LEU A 10 6.94 5.74 -15.69
CA LEU A 10 7.26 4.61 -16.56
C LEU A 10 7.36 5.01 -18.04
N ARG A 11 6.46 5.87 -18.52
CA ARG A 11 6.54 6.42 -19.89
C ARG A 11 7.78 7.29 -20.09
N LYS A 12 8.14 8.09 -19.08
CA LYS A 12 9.36 8.92 -19.13
C LYS A 12 10.62 8.07 -19.18
N THR A 13 10.68 6.99 -18.38
CA THR A 13 11.81 6.05 -18.44
C THR A 13 11.88 5.33 -19.77
N GLN A 14 10.75 4.97 -20.37
CA GLN A 14 10.72 4.38 -21.71
C GLN A 14 11.28 5.34 -22.77
N GLN A 15 10.89 6.62 -22.75
CA GLN A 15 11.47 7.64 -23.63
C GLN A 15 12.99 7.75 -23.49
N TRP A 16 13.51 7.72 -22.26
CA TRP A 16 14.95 7.76 -22.01
C TRP A 16 15.67 6.52 -22.53
N LEU A 17 15.08 5.33 -22.36
CA LEU A 17 15.64 4.09 -22.91
C LEU A 17 15.65 4.11 -24.43
N SER A 18 14.60 4.61 -25.09
CA SER A 18 14.57 4.75 -26.55
C SER A 18 15.63 5.72 -27.06
N ALA A 19 15.82 6.85 -26.37
CA ALA A 19 16.86 7.82 -26.71
C ALA A 19 18.27 7.26 -26.54
N LEU A 20 18.50 6.51 -25.46
CA LEU A 20 19.77 5.80 -25.24
C LEU A 20 20.00 4.73 -26.31
N ARG A 21 18.97 3.97 -26.69
CA ARG A 21 19.13 2.92 -27.70
C ARG A 21 19.70 3.46 -29.02
N GLY A 22 19.19 4.60 -29.49
CA GLY A 22 19.73 5.24 -30.70
C GLY A 22 21.16 5.77 -30.57
N GLN A 23 21.68 5.97 -29.36
CA GLN A 23 23.08 6.37 -29.12
C GLN A 23 24.04 5.18 -29.04
N TRP A 24 23.55 4.00 -28.66
CA TRP A 24 24.35 2.80 -28.39
C TRP A 24 24.10 1.69 -29.41
N ASP A 25 23.49 2.03 -30.55
CA ASP A 25 23.25 1.13 -31.66
C ASP A 25 24.54 0.74 -32.41
N ASP A 26 25.74 1.12 -31.98
CA ASP A 26 26.99 0.61 -32.62
C ASP A 26 27.95 -0.05 -31.63
N VAL A 27 27.62 -0.05 -30.33
CA VAL A 27 28.60 -0.34 -29.28
C VAL A 27 28.09 -1.44 -28.36
N LYS A 28 28.71 -2.62 -28.51
CA LYS A 28 28.63 -3.81 -27.64
C LYS A 28 27.23 -4.43 -27.50
N THR A 29 27.10 -5.66 -27.99
CA THR A 29 25.90 -6.49 -27.90
C THR A 29 25.33 -6.59 -26.49
N GLU A 30 26.19 -6.69 -25.47
CA GLU A 30 25.80 -6.76 -24.05
C GLU A 30 24.99 -5.53 -23.59
N VAL A 31 25.38 -4.33 -24.03
CA VAL A 31 24.68 -3.08 -23.67
C VAL A 31 23.31 -3.04 -24.35
N ARG A 32 23.22 -3.50 -25.60
CA ARG A 32 21.95 -3.61 -26.32
C ARG A 32 21.01 -4.61 -25.64
N GLU A 33 21.52 -5.77 -25.22
CA GLU A 33 20.74 -6.77 -24.49
C GLU A 33 20.23 -6.24 -23.16
N LEU A 34 21.07 -5.52 -22.41
CA LEU A 34 20.66 -4.88 -21.16
C LEU A 34 19.58 -3.82 -21.39
N LEU A 35 19.72 -2.98 -22.42
CA LEU A 35 18.72 -1.97 -22.77
C LEU A 35 17.40 -2.62 -23.23
N ALA A 36 17.45 -3.71 -23.99
CA ALA A 36 16.28 -4.47 -24.40
C ALA A 36 15.58 -5.13 -23.19
N ALA A 37 16.35 -5.73 -22.27
CA ALA A 37 15.81 -6.29 -21.03
C ALA A 37 15.15 -5.21 -20.15
N ALA A 38 15.76 -4.02 -20.07
CA ALA A 38 15.19 -2.88 -19.35
C ALA A 38 13.88 -2.40 -19.99
N ASP A 39 13.80 -2.30 -21.31
CA ASP A 39 12.59 -1.88 -22.03
C ASP A 39 11.44 -2.90 -21.86
N ASN A 40 11.75 -4.19 -21.93
CA ASN A 40 10.80 -5.28 -21.66
C ASN A 40 10.28 -5.21 -20.22
N SER A 41 11.14 -4.93 -19.24
CA SER A 41 10.76 -4.78 -17.83
C SER A 41 9.83 -3.59 -17.60
N VAL A 42 10.13 -2.43 -18.20
CA VAL A 42 9.29 -1.22 -18.13
C VAL A 42 7.95 -1.44 -18.81
N SER A 43 7.93 -2.10 -19.97
CA SER A 43 6.72 -2.45 -20.70
C SER A 43 5.84 -3.44 -19.92
N GLY A 44 6.44 -4.46 -19.31
CA GLY A 44 5.74 -5.38 -18.40
C GLY A 44 5.16 -4.66 -17.18
N ALA A 45 5.90 -3.72 -16.59
CA ALA A 45 5.41 -2.91 -15.48
C ALA A 45 4.23 -2.00 -15.90
N LEU A 46 4.26 -1.41 -17.10
CA LEU A 46 3.14 -0.64 -17.65
C LEU A 46 1.90 -1.52 -17.83
N ALA A 47 2.05 -2.68 -18.46
CA ALA A 47 0.96 -3.63 -18.67
C ALA A 47 0.35 -4.12 -17.33
N LEU A 48 1.19 -4.40 -16.32
CA LEU A 48 0.72 -4.75 -14.97
C LEU A 48 -0.03 -3.59 -14.31
N VAL A 49 0.42 -2.35 -14.49
CA VAL A 49 -0.24 -1.17 -13.92
C VAL A 49 -1.59 -0.92 -14.60
N GLU A 50 -1.68 -1.11 -15.91
CA GLU A 50 -2.92 -0.95 -16.69
C GLU A 50 -3.92 -2.08 -16.39
N THR A 51 -3.48 -3.35 -16.38
CA THR A 51 -4.33 -4.48 -16.01
C THR A 51 -4.83 -4.39 -14.57
N ASN A 52 -4.01 -3.90 -13.63
CA ASN A 52 -4.43 -3.65 -12.25
C ASN A 52 -5.37 -2.44 -12.14
N ALA A 53 -5.28 -1.47 -13.05
CA ALA A 53 -6.24 -0.37 -13.13
C ALA A 53 -7.62 -0.90 -13.54
N SER A 54 -7.68 -1.76 -14.56
CA SER A 54 -8.91 -2.38 -15.06
C SER A 54 -9.52 -3.37 -14.07
N LYS A 55 -8.71 -4.20 -13.40
CA LYS A 55 -9.19 -5.12 -12.34
C LYS A 55 -9.76 -4.38 -11.12
N ARG A 56 -9.39 -3.11 -10.92
CA ARG A 56 -9.93 -2.29 -9.82
C ARG A 56 -11.30 -1.71 -10.15
N SER A 57 -11.64 -1.55 -11.42
CA SER A 57 -12.98 -1.17 -11.88
C SER A 57 -13.94 -2.36 -12.03
N GLU A 58 -13.43 -3.58 -12.13
CA GLU A 58 -14.25 -4.79 -12.37
C GLU A 58 -14.59 -5.61 -11.10
N GLN A 59 -14.15 -5.20 -9.91
CA GLN A 59 -14.60 -5.91 -8.70
C GLN A 59 -16.03 -5.48 -8.32
N PRO A 60 -17.06 -6.37 -8.44
CA PRO A 60 -18.29 -6.14 -7.72
C PRO A 60 -17.96 -6.13 -6.22
N ALA A 61 -18.51 -5.16 -5.50
CA ALA A 61 -18.25 -4.89 -4.08
C ALA A 61 -18.75 -6.00 -3.12
N GLY A 62 -18.85 -7.25 -3.54
CA GLY A 62 -19.41 -8.34 -2.76
C GLY A 62 -18.71 -9.67 -3.05
N ARG A 63 -17.70 -10.02 -2.25
CA ARG A 63 -17.24 -11.37 -1.85
C ARG A 63 -15.73 -11.41 -1.68
N ARG A 64 -15.27 -10.88 -0.54
CA ARG A 64 -14.09 -11.43 0.14
C ARG A 64 -14.40 -11.59 1.62
N LYS A 65 -15.13 -12.67 1.95
CA LYS A 65 -14.99 -13.32 3.25
C LYS A 65 -13.65 -14.06 3.22
N LYS A 66 -12.67 -13.57 3.96
CA LYS A 66 -11.70 -14.34 4.77
C LYS A 66 -10.81 -13.36 5.52
N HIS A 67 -11.05 -13.29 6.83
CA HIS A 67 -10.17 -12.83 7.90
C HIS A 67 -9.33 -11.57 7.62
N ALA A 68 -9.93 -10.40 7.78
CA ALA A 68 -9.19 -9.18 8.04
C ALA A 68 -9.80 -8.50 9.27
N ARG A 69 -9.01 -8.40 10.34
CA ARG A 69 -9.24 -7.52 11.49
C ARG A 69 -9.85 -6.22 10.97
N ALA A 70 -10.96 -5.78 11.54
CA ALA A 70 -11.66 -4.56 11.16
C ALA A 70 -10.69 -3.36 11.12
N SER A 71 -10.08 -3.13 9.96
CA SER A 71 -9.35 -1.91 9.66
C SER A 71 -10.44 -0.90 9.39
N ALA A 72 -10.67 -0.05 10.39
CA ALA A 72 -11.61 1.05 10.36
C ALA A 72 -11.25 1.99 9.19
N ARG A 73 -11.74 1.67 7.99
CA ARG A 73 -11.75 2.58 6.86
C ARG A 73 -12.99 3.47 6.99
N GLN A 74 -12.73 4.77 6.81
CA GLN A 74 -13.66 5.89 6.84
C GLN A 74 -14.10 6.39 8.22
N ALA A 75 -13.16 6.97 8.95
CA ALA A 75 -13.47 8.23 9.62
C ALA A 75 -13.29 9.35 8.58
N ARG A 76 -14.39 9.70 7.88
CA ARG A 76 -14.54 11.05 7.35
C ARG A 76 -14.27 12.02 8.50
N ASN A 77 -13.62 13.14 8.21
CA ASN A 77 -13.22 14.20 9.15
C ASN A 77 -14.40 14.83 9.91
N GLY A 78 -15.07 14.07 10.78
CA GLY A 78 -16.06 14.54 11.72
C GLY A 78 -15.43 14.59 13.10
N ARG A 79 -15.36 15.79 13.70
CA ARG A 79 -14.97 15.95 15.10
C ARG A 79 -15.80 14.98 15.95
N PHE A 80 -15.16 14.24 16.86
CA PHE A 80 -15.88 13.32 17.74
C PHE A 80 -16.96 14.08 18.51
N THR A 81 -18.21 13.59 18.48
CA THR A 81 -19.27 14.10 19.36
C THR A 81 -18.92 13.81 20.81
N ASP A 82 -19.40 14.62 21.76
CA ASP A 82 -19.04 14.49 23.17
C ASP A 82 -19.50 13.16 23.77
N ALA A 83 -20.63 12.63 23.32
CA ALA A 83 -21.08 11.29 23.68
C ALA A 83 -20.07 10.21 23.26
N ARG A 84 -19.47 10.34 22.06
CA ARG A 84 -18.47 9.39 21.57
C ARG A 84 -17.14 9.54 22.31
N ARG A 85 -16.75 10.78 22.67
CA ARG A 85 -15.58 11.03 23.52
C ARG A 85 -15.74 10.43 24.91
N LYS A 86 -16.89 10.59 25.56
CA LYS A 86 -17.21 9.98 26.87
C LYS A 86 -17.11 8.45 26.82
N LYS A 87 -17.68 7.81 25.80
CA LYS A 87 -17.59 6.36 25.60
C LYS A 87 -16.14 5.89 25.42
N LEU A 88 -15.34 6.63 24.65
CA LEU A 88 -13.93 6.30 24.41
C LEU A 88 -13.08 6.46 25.69
N SER A 89 -13.33 7.52 26.47
CA SER A 89 -12.69 7.74 27.78
C SER A 89 -13.00 6.63 28.78
N LEU A 90 -14.27 6.23 28.90
CA LEU A 90 -14.66 5.12 29.79
C LEU A 90 -14.03 3.79 29.35
N ALA A 91 -13.97 3.51 28.06
CA ALA A 91 -13.31 2.32 27.53
C ALA A 91 -11.80 2.33 27.84
N ALA A 92 -11.13 3.49 27.73
CA ALA A 92 -9.73 3.64 28.09
C ALA A 92 -9.50 3.39 29.60
N LYS A 93 -10.33 4.00 30.47
CA LYS A 93 -10.26 3.77 31.92
C LYS A 93 -10.44 2.29 32.29
N ARG A 94 -11.39 1.59 31.65
CA ARG A 94 -11.60 0.15 31.85
C ARG A 94 -10.39 -0.68 31.42
N ARG A 95 -9.77 -0.35 30.27
CA ARG A 95 -8.57 -1.03 29.78
C ARG A 95 -7.37 -0.79 30.72
N TRP A 96 -7.20 0.44 31.20
CA TRP A 96 -6.15 0.78 32.16
C TRP A 96 -6.33 0.06 33.50
N ALA A 97 -7.55 0.02 34.04
CA ALA A 97 -7.86 -0.73 35.25
C ALA A 97 -7.62 -2.25 35.08
N ALA A 98 -7.98 -2.82 33.93
CA ALA A 98 -7.71 -4.22 33.62
C ALA A 98 -6.20 -4.50 33.52
N ALA A 99 -5.41 -3.61 32.92
CA ALA A 99 -3.96 -3.72 32.86
C ALA A 99 -3.32 -3.62 34.27
N LYS A 100 -3.79 -2.69 35.11
CA LYS A 100 -3.36 -2.58 36.51
C LYS A 100 -3.69 -3.84 37.31
N ARG A 101 -4.89 -4.41 37.17
CA ARG A 101 -5.26 -5.67 37.84
C ARG A 101 -4.45 -6.87 37.36
N LYS A 102 -4.12 -6.94 36.06
CA LYS A 102 -3.24 -7.98 35.54
C LYS A 102 -1.82 -7.84 36.06
N GLY A 103 -1.28 -6.61 36.09
CA GLY A 103 0.02 -6.31 36.70
C GLY A 103 0.08 -6.65 38.19
N ALA A 104 -0.98 -6.35 38.94
CA ALA A 104 -1.10 -6.72 40.36
C ALA A 104 -1.22 -8.24 40.57
N ARG A 105 -1.89 -8.97 39.66
CA ARG A 105 -1.94 -10.45 39.70
C ARG A 105 -0.59 -11.11 39.42
N THR A 106 0.27 -10.49 38.63
CA THR A 106 1.65 -10.97 38.43
C THR A 106 2.52 -10.81 39.67
N LEU A 107 2.31 -9.77 40.48
CA LEU A 107 3.02 -9.57 41.75
C LEU A 107 2.45 -10.45 42.88
N ALA A 108 1.13 -10.68 42.91
CA ALA A 108 0.48 -11.54 43.90
C ALA A 108 0.69 -13.05 43.68
N ARG A 109 1.39 -13.46 42.61
CA ARG A 109 1.77 -14.87 42.34
C ARG A 109 3.25 -15.15 42.65
N GLN A 110 3.99 -14.12 43.09
CA GLN A 110 5.41 -14.19 43.46
C GLN A 110 5.66 -13.85 44.94
N ALA A 111 4.60 -13.74 45.74
CA ALA A 111 4.64 -13.73 47.20
C ALA A 111 3.89 -14.98 47.68
#